data_AF-A0A1H9B793-F1
#
_entry.id   AF-A0A1H9B793-F1
#
_cell.length_a   1.000
_cell.length_b   1.000
_cell.length_c   1.000
_cell.angle_alpha   90.00
_cell.angle_beta   90.00
_cell.angle_gamma   90.00
#
_symmetry.space_group_name_H-M   'P 1'
#
loop_
_entity.id
_entity.type
_entity.pdbx_description
1 polymer ?
#
loop_
_entity_poly.entity_id
_entity_poly.type
_entity_poly.pdbx_seq_one_letter_code
_entity_poly.pdbx_strand_id
1 'polypeptide(L)'
;MTCRLPTPPHRLRPTSAGGPRRPSSFDAVVRSGGVERRAVARGRDIYAVTAPLAVEAVDRILTGRTRTAGVASAGAVFDAPGFLRALSPHITLDPRP
;
A
#
# COMPACT_ATOMS: atom_id res chain seq x y z
N MET A 1 -1.08 -14.04 11.04
CA MET A 1 -1.51 -12.97 10.10
C MET A 1 -0.93 -13.30 8.74
N THR A 2 -1.66 -14.05 7.91
CA THR A 2 -1.17 -14.52 6.60
C THR A 2 -1.73 -13.62 5.50
N CYS A 3 -0.93 -12.65 5.06
CA CYS A 3 -1.22 -11.86 3.87
C CYS A 3 -0.89 -12.73 2.65
N ARG A 4 -1.91 -13.23 1.96
CA ARG A 4 -1.73 -14.00 0.72
C ARG A 4 -1.94 -13.05 -0.46
N LEU A 5 -0.86 -12.71 -1.15
CA LEU A 5 -0.95 -11.96 -2.41
C LEU A 5 -1.60 -12.86 -3.49
N PRO A 6 -2.55 -12.35 -4.30
CA PRO A 6 -3.01 -13.06 -5.48
C PRO A 6 -1.86 -13.21 -6.49
N THR A 7 -1.75 -14.39 -7.09
CA THR A 7 -0.73 -14.73 -8.09
C THR A 7 -0.92 -13.88 -9.35
N PRO A 8 0.05 -13.05 -9.75
CA PRO A 8 -0.07 -12.31 -11.00
C PRO A 8 0.34 -13.17 -12.20
N PRO A 9 -0.30 -13.03 -13.38
CA PRO A 9 0.25 -13.56 -14.61
C PRO A 9 1.37 -12.62 -15.07
N HIS A 10 2.63 -12.93 -14.81
CA HIS A 10 3.76 -12.09 -15.26
C HIS A 10 4.65 -12.83 -16.25
N ARG A 11 4.35 -12.64 -17.55
CA ARG A 11 5.35 -12.73 -18.61
C ARG A 11 6.04 -11.36 -18.71
N LEU A 12 7.24 -11.23 -18.15
CA LEU A 12 8.04 -10.01 -18.27
C LEU A 12 8.73 -10.00 -19.65
N ARG A 13 8.36 -9.05 -20.52
CA ARG A 13 9.15 -8.65 -21.69
C ARG A 13 9.83 -7.32 -21.34
N PRO A 14 11.17 -7.19 -21.43
CA PRO A 14 11.78 -5.88 -21.35
C PRO A 14 11.48 -5.15 -22.65
N THR A 15 10.80 -4.01 -22.57
CA THR A 15 10.75 -3.06 -23.70
C THR A 15 11.16 -1.70 -23.17
N SER A 16 12.32 -1.25 -23.60
CA SER A 16 12.78 0.13 -23.51
C SER A 16 11.96 0.98 -24.48
N ALA A 17 10.74 1.35 -24.07
CA ALA A 17 9.92 2.37 -24.71
C ALA A 17 8.92 2.86 -23.67
N GLY A 18 8.67 4.17 -23.61
CA GLY A 18 7.63 4.77 -22.78
C GLY A 18 6.25 4.23 -23.17
N GLY A 19 5.89 3.07 -22.62
CA GLY A 19 4.63 2.41 -22.86
C GLY A 19 3.47 3.11 -22.14
N PRO A 20 2.23 2.87 -22.58
CA PRO A 20 1.06 3.44 -21.91
C PRO A 20 1.05 3.04 -20.43
N ARG A 21 1.00 4.06 -19.57
CA ARG A 21 0.97 3.92 -18.12
C ARG A 21 -0.28 3.15 -17.70
N ARG A 22 -0.09 1.98 -17.08
CA ARG A 22 -1.21 1.14 -16.63
C ARG A 22 -1.49 1.35 -15.14
N PRO A 23 -2.76 1.49 -14.76
CA PRO A 23 -3.13 1.58 -13.36
C PRO A 23 -2.68 0.32 -12.61
N SER A 24 -2.10 0.52 -11.44
CA SER A 24 -1.69 -0.54 -10.52
C SER A 24 -2.82 -0.80 -9.52
N SER A 25 -3.02 -2.06 -9.16
CA SER A 25 -3.97 -2.45 -8.13
C SER A 25 -3.29 -3.38 -7.12
N PHE A 26 -3.49 -3.10 -5.84
CA PHE A 26 -3.08 -3.93 -4.73
C PHE A 26 -4.33 -4.51 -4.08
N ASP A 27 -4.29 -5.81 -3.77
CA ASP A 27 -5.39 -6.53 -3.14
C ASP A 27 -4.87 -7.24 -1.90
N ALA A 28 -5.50 -6.99 -0.77
CA ALA A 28 -5.13 -7.54 0.53
C ALA A 28 -6.31 -8.31 1.11
N VAL A 29 -6.08 -9.58 1.44
CA VAL A 29 -7.03 -10.42 2.17
C VAL A 29 -6.46 -10.72 3.55
N VAL A 30 -7.24 -10.41 4.58
CA VAL A 30 -6.89 -10.65 5.98
C VAL A 30 -7.86 -11.65 6.56
N ARG A 31 -7.34 -12.75 7.13
CA ARG A 31 -8.13 -13.75 7.85
C ARG A 31 -7.81 -13.69 9.34
N SER A 32 -8.83 -13.57 10.18
CA SER A 32 -8.71 -13.53 11.64
C SER A 32 -9.96 -14.13 12.30
N GLY A 33 -9.78 -15.12 13.18
CA GLY A 33 -10.88 -15.71 13.95
C GLY A 33 -12.03 -16.29 13.10
N GLY A 34 -11.73 -16.87 11.93
CA GLY A 34 -12.74 -17.38 10.99
C GLY A 34 -13.36 -16.33 10.07
N VAL A 35 -13.09 -15.04 10.28
CA VAL A 35 -13.56 -13.94 9.43
C VAL A 35 -12.50 -13.61 8.39
N GLU A 36 -12.91 -13.50 7.13
CA GLU A 36 -12.10 -12.99 6.03
C GLU A 36 -12.54 -11.56 5.70
N ARG A 37 -11.58 -10.66 5.48
CA ARG A 37 -11.82 -9.27 5.06
C ARG A 37 -10.91 -8.95 3.88
N ARG A 38 -11.41 -8.17 2.92
CA ARG A 38 -10.65 -7.83 1.71
C ARG A 38 -10.58 -6.32 1.52
N ALA A 39 -9.45 -5.82 1.04
CA ALA A 39 -9.31 -4.41 0.66
C ALA A 39 -8.53 -4.28 -0.65
N VAL A 40 -9.06 -3.48 -1.57
CA VAL A 40 -8.39 -3.18 -2.85
C VAL A 40 -7.95 -1.72 -2.87
N ALA A 41 -6.67 -1.48 -3.11
CA ALA A 41 -6.12 -0.15 -3.35
C ALA A 41 -5.73 0.01 -4.81
N ARG A 42 -6.01 1.17 -5.41
CA ARG A 42 -5.68 1.46 -6.81
C ARG A 42 -4.85 2.74 -6.93
N GLY A 43 -3.86 2.72 -7.81
CA GLY A 43 -3.04 3.89 -8.16
C GLY A 43 -2.74 3.96 -9.65
N ARG A 44 -2.19 5.08 -10.11
CA ARG A 44 -1.99 5.35 -11.55
C ARG A 44 -0.83 4.56 -12.17
N ASP A 45 0.15 4.18 -11.35
CA ASP A 45 1.26 3.27 -11.64
C ASP A 45 1.84 2.76 -10.30
N ILE A 46 2.91 1.97 -10.33
CA ILE A 46 3.52 1.43 -9.11
C ILE A 46 4.13 2.51 -8.20
N TYR A 47 4.65 3.61 -8.75
CA TYR A 47 5.21 4.74 -8.01
C TYR A 47 4.15 5.71 -7.48
N ALA A 48 3.00 5.82 -8.15
CA ALA A 48 1.89 6.65 -7.69
C ALA A 48 1.32 6.19 -6.35
N VAL A 49 1.57 4.94 -5.95
CA VAL A 49 1.20 4.40 -4.63
C VAL A 49 2.40 4.41 -3.68
N THR A 50 3.55 3.93 -4.12
CA THR A 50 4.73 3.79 -3.25
C THR A 50 5.40 5.12 -2.91
N ALA A 51 5.40 6.11 -3.81
CA ALA A 51 5.99 7.41 -3.52
C ALA A 51 5.22 8.17 -2.41
N PRO A 52 3.87 8.30 -2.46
CA PRO A 52 3.12 8.88 -1.35
C PRO A 52 3.28 8.12 -0.03
N LEU A 53 3.37 6.78 -0.07
CA LEU A 53 3.64 5.97 1.12
C LEU A 53 4.97 6.34 1.78
N ALA A 54 6.04 6.46 0.99
CA ALA A 54 7.37 6.81 1.50
C ALA A 54 7.41 8.25 2.03
N VAL A 55 6.82 9.20 1.30
CA VAL A 55 6.77 10.62 1.70
C VAL A 55 6.01 10.79 3.01
N GLU A 56 4.83 10.17 3.16
CA GLU A 56 4.04 10.24 4.40
C GLU A 56 4.78 9.60 5.59
N ALA A 57 5.49 8.49 5.37
CA ALA A 57 6.29 7.85 6.41
C ALA A 57 7.42 8.77 6.89
N VAL A 58 8.15 9.39 5.95
CA VAL A 58 9.23 10.34 6.26
C VAL A 58 8.68 11.56 7.00
N ASP A 59 7.58 12.14 6.53
CA ASP A 59 6.95 13.29 7.17
C ASP A 59 6.55 12.99 8.62
N ARG A 60 5.95 11.82 8.89
CA ARG A 60 5.59 11.43 10.27
C ARG A 60 6.79 11.19 11.16
N ILE A 61 7.88 10.64 10.63
CA ILE A 61 9.12 10.46 11.38
C ILE A 61 9.71 11.83 11.75
N LEU A 62 9.83 12.73 10.77
CA LEU A 62 10.42 14.06 10.98
C LEU A 62 9.57 14.97 11.88
N THR A 63 8.24 14.83 11.83
CA THR A 63 7.32 15.59 12.68
C THR A 63 7.13 14.97 14.08
N GLY A 64 7.86 13.91 14.42
CA GLY A 64 7.78 13.25 15.73
C GLY A 64 6.48 12.49 15.97
N ARG A 65 5.72 12.19 14.91
CA ARG A 65 4.45 11.42 14.97
C ARG A 65 4.69 9.90 15.01
N THR A 66 5.89 9.47 15.38
CA THR A 66 6.29 8.06 15.57
C THR A 66 6.89 7.85 16.95
N ARG A 67 6.48 6.79 17.65
CA ARG A 67 6.97 6.46 19.02
C ARG A 67 8.01 5.32 19.07
N THR A 68 8.36 4.75 17.92
CA THR A 68 9.26 3.59 17.83
C THR A 68 10.67 4.05 17.50
N ALA A 69 11.65 3.59 18.29
CA ALA A 69 13.08 3.71 17.98
C ALA A 69 13.61 2.37 17.45
N GLY A 70 14.53 2.41 16.48
CA GLY A 70 15.07 1.22 15.82
C GLY A 70 14.33 0.84 14.54
N VAL A 71 14.34 -0.46 14.19
CA VAL A 71 13.73 -0.98 12.96
C VAL A 71 12.35 -1.55 13.27
N ALA A 72 11.32 -1.07 12.56
CA ALA A 72 9.97 -1.60 12.67
C ALA A 72 9.22 -1.47 11.34
N SER A 73 8.19 -2.31 11.16
CA SER A 73 7.35 -2.27 9.97
C SER A 73 6.41 -1.06 10.00
N ALA A 74 6.03 -0.54 8.83
CA ALA A 74 5.08 0.57 8.73
C ALA A 74 3.75 0.28 9.47
N GLY A 75 3.27 -0.95 9.42
CA GLY A 75 2.05 -1.37 10.12
C GLY A 75 2.18 -1.48 11.64
N ALA A 76 3.40 -1.53 12.18
CA ALA A 76 3.66 -1.48 13.61
C ALA A 76 3.89 -0.04 14.11
N VAL A 77 4.45 0.83 13.25
CA VAL A 77 4.82 2.21 13.61
C VAL A 77 3.67 3.20 13.41
N PHE A 78 2.85 3.01 12.39
CA PHE A 78 1.83 3.97 12.00
C PHE A 78 0.40 3.47 12.27
N ASP A 79 -0.47 4.39 12.70
CA ASP A 79 -1.92 4.18 12.68
C ASP A 79 -2.40 4.04 11.23
N ALA A 80 -2.78 2.82 10.83
CA ALA A 80 -3.12 2.51 9.44
C ALA A 80 -4.30 3.35 8.89
N PRO A 81 -5.42 3.57 9.61
CA PRO A 81 -6.50 4.44 9.13
C PRO A 81 -6.04 5.88 8.90
N GLY A 82 -5.32 6.48 9.86
CA GLY A 82 -4.77 7.82 9.72
C GLY A 82 -3.74 7.94 8.60
N PHE A 83 -2.94 6.89 8.39
CA PHE A 83 -1.93 6.83 7.34
C PHE A 83 -2.57 6.73 5.95
N LEU A 84 -3.51 5.80 5.74
CA LEU A 84 -4.19 5.62 4.46
C LEU A 84 -5.07 6.82 4.09
N ARG A 85 -5.67 7.52 5.07
CA ARG A 85 -6.43 8.76 4.82
C ARG A 85 -5.56 9.88 4.25
N ALA A 86 -4.32 10.03 4.71
CA ALA A 86 -3.38 11.03 4.16
C ALA A 86 -3.05 10.76 2.68
N LEU A 87 -3.16 9.50 2.25
CA LEU A 87 -2.89 9.10 0.87
C LEU A 87 -4.11 9.21 -0.05
N SER A 88 -5.29 9.55 0.47
CA SER A 88 -6.55 9.63 -0.30
C SER A 88 -6.51 10.52 -1.56
N PRO A 89 -5.66 11.57 -1.68
CA PRO A 89 -5.53 12.30 -2.95
C PRO A 89 -4.84 11.49 -4.06
N HIS A 90 -4.10 10.45 -3.68
CA HIS A 90 -3.22 9.68 -4.57
C HIS A 90 -3.71 8.24 -4.80
N ILE A 91 -4.51 7.69 -3.87
CA ILE A 91 -5.00 6.31 -3.92
C ILE A 91 -6.51 6.24 -3.69
N THR A 92 -7.16 5.29 -4.35
CA THR A 92 -8.54 4.90 -4.02
C THR A 92 -8.53 3.58 -3.25
N LEU A 93 -9.24 3.52 -2.12
CA LEU A 93 -9.37 2.34 -1.27
C LEU A 93 -10.83 1.83 -1.28
N ASP A 94 -11.03 0.57 -1.66
CA ASP A 94 -12.33 -0.14 -1.62
C ASP A 94 -12.25 -1.27 -0.58
N PRO A 95 -12.66 -1.02 0.68
CA PRO A 95 -12.78 -2.06 1.69
C PRO A 95 -14.04 -2.89 1.45
N ARG A 96 -13.87 -4.21 1.34
CA ARG A 96 -14.97 -5.17 1.21
C ARG A 96 -15.13 -5.98 2.50
N PRO A 97 -16.38 -6.17 2.96
CA PRO A 97 -16.67 -6.92 4.17
C PRO A 97 -16.22 -8.38 4.06
#